data_AF-B3SE73-F1
#
_entry.id   AF-B3SE73-F1
#
_cell.length_a   1.000
_cell.length_b   1.000
_cell.length_c   1.000
_cell.angle_alpha   90.00
_cell.angle_beta   90.00
_cell.angle_gamma   90.00
#
_symmetry.space_group_name_H-M   'P 1'
#
loop_
_entity.id
_entity.type
_entity.pdbx_description
1 polymer ?
#
loop_
_entity_poly.entity_id
_entity_poly.type
_entity_poly.pdbx_seq_one_letter_code
_entity_poly.pdbx_strand_id
1 'polypeptide(L)' 'VSMRGGSKPEEGYVNIKINGRNGVICAVGWNNFAADVVCRQLGYLAASSSSGKGVLQFLQL' A
#
# COMPACT_ATOMS: atom_id res chain seq x y z
N VAL A 1 -0.17 -3.55 8.97
CA VAL A 1 -0.47 -2.92 7.66
C VAL A 1 -1.07 -3.98 6.77
N SER A 2 -2.07 -3.67 5.96
CA SER A 2 -2.71 -4.60 5.02
C SER A 2 -3.14 -3.84 3.77
N MET A 3 -3.51 -4.55 2.71
CA MET A 3 -4.12 -3.94 1.52
C MET A 3 -5.60 -4.30 1.42
N ARG A 4 -6.39 -3.42 0.82
CA ARG A 4 -7.81 -3.64 0.57
C ARG A 4 -8.26 -3.04 -0.75
N GLY A 5 -9.22 -3.69 -1.39
CA GLY A 5 -9.93 -3.13 -2.55
C GLY A 5 -9.17 -3.18 -3.87
N GLY A 6 -8.06 -3.93 -3.95
CA GLY A 6 -7.44 -4.27 -5.23
C GLY A 6 -7.93 -5.62 -5.76
N SER A 7 -7.65 -5.88 -7.04
CA SER A 7 -8.06 -7.12 -7.72
C SER A 7 -7.17 -8.31 -7.39
N LYS A 8 -5.99 -8.07 -6.83
CA LYS A 8 -4.99 -9.07 -6.49
C LYS A 8 -4.48 -8.88 -5.05
N PRO A 9 -3.90 -9.92 -4.42
CA PRO A 9 -3.31 -9.81 -3.09
C PRO A 9 -2.22 -8.76 -2.96
N GLU A 10 -1.56 -8.41 -4.06
CA GLU A 10 -0.51 -7.40 -4.21
C GLU A 10 -1.02 -6.03 -4.69
N GLU A 11 -2.33 -5.83 -4.74
CA GLU A 11 -2.95 -4.61 -5.23
C GLU A 11 -3.94 -4.03 -4.21
N GLY A 12 -4.01 -2.70 -4.14
CA GLY A 12 -5.10 -1.99 -3.48
C GLY A 12 -4.65 -0.83 -2.60
N TYR A 13 -5.57 -0.34 -1.77
CA TYR A 13 -5.32 0.75 -0.85
C TYR A 13 -4.62 0.25 0.41
N VAL A 14 -3.63 1.02 0.87
CA VAL A 14 -2.99 0.76 2.16
C VAL A 14 -3.99 1.02 3.29
N ASN A 15 -4.28 -0.04 4.05
CA ASN A 15 -5.09 -0.01 5.25
C ASN A 15 -4.19 -0.22 6.47
N ILE A 16 -4.23 0.71 7.40
CA ILE A 16 -3.48 0.67 8.66
C ILE A 16 -4.45 0.49 9.82
N LYS A 17 -4.05 -0.34 10.79
CA LYS A 17 -4.77 -0.52 12.06
C LYS A 17 -3.99 0.17 13.17
N ILE A 18 -4.57 1.20 13.77
CA ILE A 18 -4.00 1.93 14.92
C ILE A 18 -5.03 1.92 16.05
N ASN A 19 -4.63 1.48 17.25
CA ASN A 19 -5.52 1.42 18.42
C ASN A 19 -6.85 0.70 18.15
N GLY A 20 -6.79 -0.42 17.42
CA GLY A 20 -7.98 -1.21 17.08
C GLY A 20 -8.80 -0.69 15.90
N ARG A 21 -8.56 0.54 15.41
CA ARG A 21 -9.30 1.16 14.32
C ARG A 21 -8.58 1.00 12.99
N ASN A 22 -9.33 0.66 11.94
CA ASN A 22 -8.82 0.56 10.57
C ASN A 22 -9.05 1.88 9.83
N GLY A 23 -8.08 2.30 9.01
CA GLY A 23 -8.20 3.47 8.16
C GLY A 23 -7.29 3.39 6.95
N VAL A 24 -7.66 4.14 5.91
CA VAL A 24 -6.86 4.31 4.69
C VAL A 24 -5.93 5.52 4.83
N ILE A 25 -4.78 5.46 4.17
CA ILE A 25 -3.84 6.59 4.13
C ILE A 25 -4.40 7.67 3.20
N CYS A 26 -4.22 8.95 3.58
CA CYS A 26 -4.56 10.07 2.71
C CYS A 26 -3.63 10.13 1.49
N ALA A 27 -4.18 10.50 0.34
CA ALA A 27 -3.44 10.73 -0.90
C ALA A 27 -2.37 11.84 -0.79
N VAL A 28 -2.60 12.84 0.05
CA VAL A 28 -1.73 14.02 0.14
C VAL A 28 -0.37 13.64 0.73
N GLY A 29 0.70 13.92 0.00
CA GLY A 29 2.06 13.56 0.40
C GLY A 29 2.44 12.10 0.14
N TRP A 30 1.53 11.29 -0.40
CA TRP A 30 1.84 9.94 -0.85
C TRP A 30 2.76 9.98 -2.07
N ASN A 31 3.83 9.18 -2.04
CA ASN A 31 4.80 9.10 -3.12
C ASN A 31 5.39 7.68 -3.23
N ASN A 32 6.21 7.45 -4.26
CA ASN A 32 6.82 6.15 -4.52
C ASN A 32 7.76 5.68 -3.41
N PHE A 33 8.38 6.59 -2.64
CA PHE A 33 9.21 6.21 -1.49
C PHE A 33 8.37 5.65 -0.34
N ALA A 34 7.26 6.31 -0.02
CA ALA A 34 6.30 5.81 0.97
C ALA A 34 5.69 4.47 0.54
N ALA A 35 5.39 4.33 -0.76
CA ALA A 35 4.95 3.08 -1.35
C ALA A 35 5.98 1.96 -1.14
N ASP A 36 7.25 2.20 -1.45
CA ASP A 36 8.32 1.19 -1.34
C ASP A 36 8.52 0.70 0.11
N VAL A 37 8.43 1.61 1.08
CA VAL A 37 8.49 1.27 2.51
C VAL A 37 7.35 0.31 2.89
N VAL A 38 6.12 0.59 2.45
CA VAL A 38 4.96 -0.26 2.74
C VAL A 38 5.08 -1.62 2.06
N CYS A 39 5.59 -1.68 0.82
CA CYS A 39 5.85 -2.93 0.11
C CYS A 39 6.73 -3.86 0.93
N ARG A 40 7.86 -3.34 1.40
CA ARG A 40 8.84 -4.09 2.19
C ARG A 40 8.26 -4.53 3.54
N GLN A 41 7.44 -3.69 4.18
CA GLN A 41 6.73 -4.06 5.41
C GLN A 41 5.72 -5.20 5.21
N LEU A 42 5.19 -5.36 4.00
CA LEU A 42 4.27 -6.45 3.63
C LEU A 42 4.98 -7.68 3.06
N GLY A 43 6.32 -7.65 2.92
CA GLY A 43 7.13 -8.77 2.43
C GLY A 43 7.39 -8.77 0.92
N TYR A 44 7.07 -7.69 0.21
CA TYR A 44 7.38 -7.53 -1.21
C TYR A 44 8.72 -6.83 -1.42
N LEU A 45 9.34 -7.04 -2.59
CA LEU A 45 10.64 -6.46 -2.92
C LEU A 45 10.59 -4.94 -3.11
N ALA A 46 9.63 -4.46 -3.90
CA ALA A 46 9.49 -3.05 -4.21
C ALA A 46 8.08 -2.69 -4.72
N ALA A 47 7.74 -1.40 -4.69
CA ALA A 47 6.54 -0.88 -5.36
C ALA A 47 6.75 -0.87 -6.88
N SER A 48 5.82 -1.44 -7.66
CA SER A 48 5.86 -1.36 -9.13
C SER A 48 5.24 -0.05 -9.63
N SER A 49 4.14 0.35 -9.01
CA SER A 49 3.52 1.65 -9.25
C SER A 49 2.79 2.13 -8.00
N SER A 50 2.71 3.45 -7.83
CA SER A 50 1.81 4.06 -6.86
C SER A 50 0.93 5.08 -7.59
N SER A 51 -0.38 4.89 -7.51
CA SER A 51 -1.31 5.93 -7.95
C SER A 51 -1.45 6.93 -6.81
N GLY A 52 -1.57 8.22 -7.11
CA GLY A 52 -1.72 9.32 -6.13
C GLY A 52 -2.95 9.25 -5.22
N LYS A 53 -3.56 8.07 -5.04
CA LYS A 53 -4.65 7.76 -4.10
C LYS A 53 -4.26 6.72 -3.04
N GLY A 54 -2.97 6.44 -2.84
CA GLY A 54 -2.51 5.39 -1.90
C GLY A 54 -2.76 3.97 -2.40
N VAL A 55 -2.96 3.83 -3.72
CA VAL A 55 -3.09 2.53 -4.40
C VAL A 55 -1.69 2.02 -4.68
N LEU A 56 -1.45 0.79 -4.24
CA LEU A 56 -0.25 0.03 -4.46
C LEU A 56 -0.51 -1.08 -5.47
N GLN A 57 0.45 -1.33 -6.36
CA GLN A 57 0.48 -2.49 -7.25
C GLN A 57 1.92 -3.03 -7.26
N PHE A 58 2.10 -4.34 -7.05
CA PHE A 58 3.42 -4.96 -6.99
C PHE A 58 3.65 -5.99 -8.11
N LEU A 59 4.92 -6.30 -8.37
CA LEU A 59 5.28 -7.53 -9.08
C LEU A 59 5.13 -8.70 -8.09
N GLN A 60 4.41 -9.75 -8.50
CA GLN A 60 4.44 -11.04 -7.81
C GLN A 60 5.84 -11.67 -7.96
N LEU A 61 6.31 -12.34 -6.91
CA LEU A 61 7.38 -13.34 -7.02
C LEU A 61 6.82 -14.63 -7.64
#